data_AF-A0A5B0HEY0-F1
#
_entry.id   AF-A0A5B0HEY0-F1
#
_cell.length_a   1.000
_cell.length_b   1.000
_cell.length_c   1.000
_cell.angle_alpha   90.00
_cell.angle_beta   90.00
_cell.angle_gamma   90.00
#
_symmetry.space_group_name_H-M   'P 1'
#
loop_
_entity.id
_entity.type
_entity.pdbx_description
1 polymer ?
#
loop_
_entity_poly.entity_id
_entity_poly.type
_entity_poly.pdbx_seq_one_letter_code
_entity_poly.pdbx_strand_id
1 'polypeptide(L)'
;MRSRSPLSDLAERGQHFANDISSTLVAVKAASERGRAESIRDVVDAYRRLYGSVQRFVAMLTGGRLNFASVGTSGSHSLHQLLSILAQHAGAAGFARLRELNAAINEARSAEQLRDAIFSDALSNDVPALRKVVAELERLDAAFIGLCVGHVLEQHASTTGSEIAAIAAPVTAASRRAIARSTAPATANPRKARAEPILIRSTD
;
A
#
# COMPACT_ATOMS: atom_id res chain seq x y z
N MET A 1 23.56 -44.07 75.95
CA MET A 1 23.56 -42.66 75.51
C MET A 1 23.71 -42.63 73.99
N ARG A 2 22.64 -42.29 73.25
CA ARG A 2 22.68 -42.20 71.77
C ARG A 2 22.96 -40.75 71.39
N SER A 3 24.19 -40.46 70.98
CA SER A 3 24.59 -39.15 70.45
C SER A 3 23.91 -38.93 69.10
N ARG A 4 23.04 -37.92 69.01
CA ARG A 4 22.50 -37.43 67.73
C ARG A 4 23.46 -36.37 67.19
N SER A 5 24.03 -36.65 66.02
CA SER A 5 24.94 -35.74 65.31
C SER A 5 24.14 -34.55 64.71
N PRO A 6 24.48 -33.29 65.05
CA PRO A 6 23.80 -32.10 64.51
C PRO A 6 24.21 -31.74 63.06
N LEU A 7 25.10 -32.52 62.44
CA LEU A 7 25.64 -32.27 61.10
C LEU A 7 24.71 -32.71 59.97
N SER A 8 23.83 -33.68 60.21
CA SER A 8 22.86 -34.15 59.19
C SER A 8 21.73 -33.12 58.96
N ASP A 9 21.33 -32.38 59.99
CA ASP A 9 20.24 -31.39 59.92
C ASP A 9 20.61 -30.16 59.06
N LEU A 10 21.89 -29.80 58.97
CA LEU A 10 22.35 -28.68 58.13
C LEU A 10 22.49 -29.05 56.65
N ALA A 11 22.84 -30.31 56.36
CA ALA A 11 22.94 -30.82 55.00
C ALA A 11 21.55 -30.97 54.35
N GLU A 12 20.56 -31.50 55.07
CA GLU A 12 19.19 -31.60 54.57
C GLU A 12 18.54 -30.22 54.35
N ARG A 13 18.86 -29.23 55.19
CA ARG A 13 18.39 -27.84 55.00
C ARG A 13 18.98 -27.20 53.75
N GLY A 14 20.28 -27.37 53.50
CA GLY A 14 20.96 -26.86 52.30
C GLY A 14 20.44 -27.49 51.00
N GLN A 15 20.13 -28.80 51.03
CA GLN A 15 19.57 -29.52 49.88
C GLN A 15 18.13 -29.07 49.55
N HIS A 16 17.30 -28.80 50.57
CA HIS A 16 15.95 -28.29 50.37
C HIS A 16 15.93 -26.86 49.81
N PHE A 17 16.79 -25.97 50.29
CA PHE A 17 16.94 -24.63 49.70
C PHE A 17 17.42 -24.69 48.25
N ALA A 18 18.38 -25.56 47.92
CA ALA A 18 18.85 -25.72 46.54
C ALA A 18 17.73 -26.26 45.62
N ASN A 19 16.92 -27.21 46.10
CA ASN A 19 15.79 -27.76 45.32
C ASN A 19 14.61 -26.77 45.19
N ASP A 20 14.33 -25.96 46.21
CA ASP A 20 13.29 -24.92 46.17
C ASP A 20 13.71 -23.73 45.30
N ILE A 21 14.99 -23.34 45.33
CA ILE A 21 15.52 -22.30 44.44
C ILE A 21 15.61 -22.82 43.00
N SER A 22 16.02 -24.08 42.79
CA SER A 22 16.14 -24.69 41.46
C SER A 22 14.78 -24.93 40.80
N SER A 23 13.76 -25.38 41.53
CA SER A 23 12.39 -25.53 41.01
C SER A 23 11.73 -24.19 40.70
N THR A 24 11.96 -23.17 41.54
CA THR A 24 11.43 -21.81 41.32
C THR A 24 12.15 -21.09 40.17
N LEU A 25 13.47 -21.25 40.01
CA LEU A 25 14.23 -20.67 38.89
C LEU A 25 13.84 -21.28 37.53
N VAL A 26 13.56 -22.58 37.48
CA VAL A 26 13.09 -23.24 36.25
C VAL A 26 11.70 -22.74 35.85
N ALA A 27 10.81 -22.52 36.82
CA ALA A 27 9.46 -22.00 36.55
C ALA A 27 9.47 -20.55 36.04
N VAL A 28 10.32 -19.68 36.60
CA VAL A 28 10.46 -18.29 36.13
C VAL A 28 11.07 -18.22 34.73
N LYS A 29 12.06 -19.05 34.44
CA LYS A 29 12.62 -19.16 33.08
C LYS A 29 11.57 -19.64 32.08
N ALA A 30 10.82 -20.70 32.39
CA ALA A 30 9.77 -21.21 31.51
C ALA A 30 8.65 -20.18 31.25
N ALA A 31 8.28 -19.39 32.25
CA ALA A 31 7.29 -18.31 32.10
C ALA A 31 7.82 -17.16 31.22
N SER A 32 9.07 -16.77 31.40
CA SER A 32 9.75 -15.76 30.56
C SER A 32 9.90 -16.24 29.10
N GLU A 33 10.24 -17.51 28.89
CA GLU A 33 10.34 -18.12 27.56
C GLU A 33 8.99 -18.22 26.84
N ARG A 34 7.89 -18.44 27.58
CA ARG A 34 6.53 -18.40 27.03
C ARG A 34 6.16 -17.00 26.50
N GLY A 35 6.41 -15.94 27.29
CA GLY A 35 6.15 -14.57 26.87
C GLY A 35 7.00 -14.12 25.67
N ARG A 36 8.25 -14.62 25.59
CA ARG A 36 9.11 -14.44 24.41
C ARG A 36 8.53 -15.13 23.18
N ALA A 37 8.13 -16.39 23.30
CA ALA A 37 7.57 -17.15 22.19
C ALA A 37 6.23 -16.55 21.69
N GLU A 38 5.44 -15.94 22.56
CA GLU A 38 4.26 -15.14 22.20
C GLU A 38 4.66 -13.90 21.40
N SER A 39 5.60 -13.12 21.91
CA SER A 39 6.08 -11.89 21.24
C SER A 39 6.65 -12.16 19.85
N ILE A 40 7.41 -13.24 19.66
CA ILE A 40 7.93 -13.65 18.35
C ILE A 40 6.78 -14.04 17.41
N ARG A 41 5.75 -14.74 17.90
CA ARG A 41 4.56 -15.06 17.10
C ARG A 41 3.82 -13.81 16.65
N ASP A 42 3.68 -12.83 17.53
CA ASP A 42 3.01 -11.56 17.22
C ASP A 42 3.76 -10.77 16.14
N VAL A 43 5.10 -10.73 16.21
CA VAL A 43 5.94 -10.14 15.15
C VAL A 43 5.71 -10.83 13.82
N VAL A 44 5.70 -12.16 13.79
CA VAL A 44 5.50 -12.94 12.56
C VAL A 44 4.09 -12.71 12.02
N ASP A 45 3.06 -12.65 12.87
CA ASP A 45 1.69 -12.37 12.43
C ASP A 45 1.55 -10.96 11.86
N ALA A 46 2.10 -9.94 12.53
CA ALA A 46 2.11 -8.56 12.05
C ALA A 46 2.82 -8.43 10.70
N TYR A 47 3.96 -9.10 10.51
CA TYR A 47 4.66 -9.14 9.23
C TYR A 47 3.82 -9.83 8.13
N ARG A 48 3.14 -10.94 8.45
CA ARG A 48 2.25 -11.63 7.51
C ARG A 48 1.07 -10.75 7.09
N ARG A 49 0.50 -9.98 8.02
CA ARG A 49 -0.58 -9.02 7.74
C ARG A 49 -0.10 -7.93 6.80
N LEU A 50 1.02 -7.28 7.11
CA LEU A 50 1.67 -6.27 6.27
C LEU A 50 1.91 -6.80 4.86
N TYR A 51 2.52 -7.98 4.73
CA TYR A 51 2.76 -8.64 3.45
C TYR A 51 1.45 -8.83 2.66
N GLY A 52 0.40 -9.33 3.32
CA GLY A 52 -0.91 -9.52 2.71
C GLY A 52 -1.54 -8.20 2.23
N SER A 53 -1.39 -7.11 2.99
CA SER A 53 -1.89 -5.78 2.61
C SER A 53 -1.15 -5.23 1.39
N VAL A 54 0.17 -5.33 1.36
CA VAL A 54 0.98 -4.93 0.19
C VAL A 54 0.59 -5.77 -1.04
N GLN A 55 0.44 -7.09 -0.89
CA GLN A 55 0.01 -7.96 -1.98
C GLN A 55 -1.36 -7.56 -2.55
N ARG A 56 -2.34 -7.27 -1.68
CA ARG A 56 -3.67 -6.79 -2.12
C ARG A 56 -3.58 -5.43 -2.82
N PHE A 57 -2.72 -4.54 -2.35
CA PHE A 57 -2.49 -3.24 -2.98
C PHE A 57 -1.94 -3.41 -4.41
N VAL A 58 -0.91 -4.25 -4.58
CA VAL A 58 -0.37 -4.54 -5.92
C VAL A 58 -1.42 -5.19 -6.82
N ALA A 59 -2.18 -6.15 -6.29
CA ALA A 59 -3.27 -6.78 -7.05
C ALA A 59 -4.32 -5.75 -7.50
N MET A 60 -4.67 -4.79 -6.63
CA MET A 60 -5.58 -3.69 -6.96
C MET A 60 -5.03 -2.83 -8.10
N LEU A 61 -3.78 -2.36 -8.01
CA LEU A 61 -3.17 -1.50 -9.03
C LEU A 61 -2.99 -2.20 -10.38
N THR A 62 -2.85 -3.53 -10.38
CA THR A 62 -2.63 -4.32 -11.60
C THR A 62 -3.91 -4.95 -12.15
N GLY A 63 -5.07 -4.71 -11.52
CA GLY A 63 -6.34 -5.35 -11.89
C GLY A 63 -6.28 -6.88 -11.81
N GLY A 64 -5.51 -7.42 -10.86
CA GLY A 64 -5.31 -8.86 -10.70
C GLY A 64 -4.47 -9.54 -11.78
N ARG A 65 -3.86 -8.78 -12.71
CA ARG A 65 -3.02 -9.35 -13.79
C ARG A 65 -1.77 -10.04 -13.26
N LEU A 66 -1.26 -9.59 -12.12
CA LEU A 66 -0.20 -10.28 -11.39
C LEU A 66 -0.83 -11.32 -10.46
N ASN A 67 -0.87 -12.57 -10.92
CA ASN A 67 -1.34 -13.70 -10.13
C ASN A 67 -0.27 -14.10 -9.11
N PHE A 68 -0.26 -13.45 -7.94
CA PHE A 68 0.53 -13.86 -6.79
C PHE A 68 -0.07 -15.09 -6.06
N ALA A 69 -0.74 -15.98 -6.80
CA ALA A 69 -1.62 -17.00 -6.27
C ALA A 69 -0.93 -17.80 -5.14
N SER A 70 -1.57 -17.72 -3.97
CA SER A 70 -1.45 -18.53 -2.76
C SER A 70 -0.36 -19.61 -2.75
N VAL A 71 0.83 -19.27 -2.28
CA VAL A 71 1.70 -20.25 -1.61
C VAL A 71 1.97 -19.69 -0.22
N GLY A 72 1.24 -20.24 0.75
CA GLY A 72 1.58 -20.07 2.15
C GLY A 72 3.06 -20.37 2.34
N THR A 73 3.76 -19.41 2.92
CA THR A 73 5.12 -19.55 3.47
C THR A 73 6.21 -19.91 2.44
N SER A 74 7.10 -18.96 2.15
CA SER A 74 8.41 -19.13 1.50
C SER A 74 8.50 -19.26 -0.04
N GLY A 75 7.43 -19.09 -0.82
CA GLY A 75 7.43 -19.49 -2.24
C GLY A 75 7.61 -18.44 -3.35
N SER A 76 6.93 -17.28 -3.36
CA SER A 76 6.78 -16.55 -4.64
C SER A 76 7.32 -15.12 -4.73
N HIS A 77 7.33 -14.28 -3.69
CA HIS A 77 8.06 -12.98 -3.73
C HIS A 77 8.46 -12.53 -2.33
N SER A 78 9.65 -11.95 -2.17
CA SER A 78 10.00 -11.27 -0.90
C SER A 78 9.18 -9.99 -0.71
N LEU A 79 9.02 -9.52 0.52
CA LEU A 79 8.36 -8.23 0.77
C LEU A 79 9.08 -7.11 0.01
N HIS A 80 10.41 -7.12 0.00
CA HIS A 80 11.22 -6.21 -0.80
C HIS A 80 10.86 -6.20 -2.29
N GLN A 81 10.64 -7.37 -2.90
CA GLN A 81 10.21 -7.48 -4.29
C GLN A 81 8.80 -6.90 -4.48
N LEU A 82 7.85 -7.24 -3.60
CA LEU A 82 6.50 -6.69 -3.67
C LEU A 82 6.47 -5.17 -3.55
N LEU A 83 7.26 -4.60 -2.64
CA LEU A 83 7.39 -3.16 -2.46
C LEU A 83 7.98 -2.48 -3.71
N SER A 84 8.90 -3.16 -4.41
CA SER A 84 9.49 -2.64 -5.65
C SER A 84 8.50 -2.67 -6.81
N ILE A 85 7.72 -3.75 -6.92
CA ILE A 85 6.60 -3.87 -7.88
C ILE A 85 5.55 -2.79 -7.58
N LEU A 86 5.21 -2.58 -6.31
CA LEU A 86 4.25 -1.55 -5.88
C LEU A 86 4.71 -0.15 -6.29
N ALA A 87 5.97 0.20 -6.03
CA ALA A 87 6.52 1.50 -6.43
C ALA A 87 6.43 1.72 -7.96
N GLN A 88 6.78 0.70 -8.74
CA GLN A 88 6.74 0.77 -10.20
C GLN A 88 5.30 0.96 -10.72
N HIS A 89 4.36 0.16 -10.25
CA HIS A 89 2.98 0.23 -10.72
C HIS A 89 2.25 1.48 -10.21
N ALA A 90 2.54 1.96 -9.01
CA ALA A 90 1.96 3.20 -8.51
C ALA A 90 2.38 4.42 -9.34
N GLY A 91 3.65 4.47 -9.78
CA GLY A 91 4.12 5.49 -10.71
C GLY A 91 3.41 5.41 -12.07
N ALA A 92 3.30 4.21 -12.64
CA ALA A 92 2.62 3.98 -13.92
C ALA A 92 1.11 4.27 -13.87
N ALA A 93 0.46 4.03 -12.73
CA ALA A 93 -0.96 4.28 -12.51
C ALA A 93 -1.30 5.74 -12.18
N GLY A 94 -0.29 6.63 -12.06
CA GLY A 94 -0.53 8.04 -11.70
C GLY A 94 -1.09 8.21 -10.28
N PHE A 95 -0.63 7.39 -9.34
CA PHE A 95 -1.10 7.41 -7.95
C PHE A 95 -0.93 8.81 -7.33
N ALA A 96 -2.04 9.46 -6.92
CA ALA A 96 -2.03 10.86 -6.51
C ALA A 96 -1.10 11.14 -5.33
N ARG A 97 -1.08 10.25 -4.33
CA ARG A 97 -0.27 10.37 -3.11
C ARG A 97 1.07 9.62 -3.20
N LEU A 98 1.71 9.64 -4.37
CA LEU A 98 2.92 8.85 -4.65
C LEU A 98 4.07 9.13 -3.68
N ARG A 99 4.21 10.39 -3.23
CA ARG A 99 5.22 10.79 -2.25
C ARG A 99 5.05 10.04 -0.92
N GLU A 100 3.82 9.97 -0.44
CA GLU A 100 3.49 9.33 0.83
C GLU A 100 3.63 7.81 0.73
N LEU A 101 3.23 7.24 -0.41
CA LEU A 101 3.44 5.83 -0.70
C LEU A 101 4.93 5.46 -0.72
N ASN A 102 5.78 6.26 -1.37
CA ASN A 102 7.22 6.02 -1.38
C ASN A 102 7.85 6.13 0.02
N ALA A 103 7.37 7.02 0.87
CA ALA A 103 7.80 7.09 2.26
C ALA A 103 7.45 5.80 3.02
N ALA A 104 6.19 5.35 2.93
CA ALA A 104 5.74 4.10 3.55
C ALA A 104 6.51 2.88 3.03
N ILE A 105 6.84 2.84 1.73
CA ILE A 105 7.67 1.78 1.12
C ILE A 105 9.08 1.76 1.72
N ASN A 106 9.72 2.90 1.90
CA ASN A 106 11.06 2.97 2.46
C ASN A 106 11.09 2.61 3.95
N GLU A 107 10.06 3.02 4.70
CA GLU A 107 9.89 2.62 6.10
C GLU A 107 9.67 1.10 6.20
N ALA A 108 8.85 0.51 5.32
CA ALA A 108 8.62 -0.94 5.29
C ALA A 108 9.86 -1.76 4.93
N ARG A 109 10.73 -1.26 4.03
CA ARG A 109 12.03 -1.89 3.75
C ARG A 109 12.94 -1.90 4.99
N SER A 110 12.93 -0.81 5.75
CA SER A 110 13.68 -0.73 7.02
C SER A 110 13.13 -1.69 8.06
N ALA A 111 11.80 -1.85 8.13
CA ALA A 111 11.15 -2.80 9.03
C ALA A 111 11.40 -4.28 8.67
N GLU A 112 11.57 -4.61 7.38
CA GLU A 112 11.97 -5.95 6.95
C GLU A 112 13.36 -6.34 7.49
N GLN A 113 14.32 -5.41 7.47
CA GLN A 113 15.65 -5.62 8.07
C GLN A 113 15.55 -5.86 9.59
N LEU A 114 14.60 -5.21 10.24
CA LEU A 114 14.34 -5.39 11.67
C LEU A 114 13.78 -6.78 11.98
N ARG A 115 12.95 -7.36 11.11
CA ARG A 115 12.52 -8.77 11.22
C ARG A 115 13.72 -9.72 11.18
N ASP A 116 14.64 -9.53 10.24
CA ASP A 116 15.81 -10.41 10.13
C ASP A 116 16.72 -10.30 11.37
N ALA A 117 16.81 -9.11 11.96
CA ALA A 117 17.53 -8.87 13.20
C ALA A 117 16.86 -9.49 14.44
N ILE A 118 15.55 -9.74 14.45
CA ILE A 118 14.82 -10.37 15.58
C ILE A 118 15.24 -11.81 15.80
N PHE A 119 15.69 -12.49 14.74
CA PHE A 119 16.24 -13.83 14.85
C PHE A 119 17.69 -13.84 15.38
N SER A 120 18.28 -12.68 15.68
CA SER A 120 19.52 -12.59 16.45
C SER A 120 19.27 -12.81 17.94
N ASP A 121 20.22 -13.45 18.61
CA ASP A 121 20.12 -13.79 20.04
C ASP A 121 20.00 -12.53 20.93
N ALA A 122 20.51 -11.39 20.48
CA ALA A 122 20.41 -10.12 21.20
C ALA A 122 18.97 -9.57 21.24
N LEU A 123 18.26 -9.57 20.12
CA LEU A 123 16.93 -8.96 20.01
C LEU A 123 15.81 -9.96 20.37
N SER A 124 16.03 -11.25 20.14
CA SER A 124 15.11 -12.33 20.52
C SER A 124 14.80 -12.33 22.02
N ASN A 125 15.74 -11.88 22.86
CA ASN A 125 15.58 -11.86 24.32
C ASN A 125 14.99 -10.54 24.86
N ASP A 126 14.80 -9.50 24.04
CA ASP A 126 14.27 -8.20 24.45
C ASP A 126 12.78 -8.05 24.08
N VAL A 127 11.90 -8.51 24.97
CA VAL A 127 10.44 -8.45 24.79
C VAL A 127 9.90 -7.02 24.56
N PRO A 128 10.33 -5.98 25.30
CA PRO A 128 10.00 -4.59 24.96
C PRO A 128 10.36 -4.20 23.53
N ALA A 129 11.54 -4.57 23.05
CA ALA A 129 11.94 -4.29 21.67
C ALA A 129 11.06 -5.04 20.66
N LEU A 130 10.74 -6.32 20.90
CA LEU A 130 9.81 -7.09 20.07
C LEU A 130 8.43 -6.41 19.95
N ARG A 131 7.86 -5.94 21.07
CA ARG A 131 6.58 -5.22 21.06
C ARG A 131 6.65 -3.91 20.27
N LYS A 132 7.78 -3.20 20.32
CA LYS A 132 8.00 -2.01 19.49
C LYS A 132 8.02 -2.35 18.00
N VAL A 133 8.61 -3.50 17.62
CA VAL A 133 8.57 -3.96 16.23
C VAL A 133 7.15 -4.28 15.80
N VAL A 134 6.37 -4.99 16.62
CA VAL A 134 4.96 -5.29 16.33
C VAL A 134 4.18 -4.01 16.04
N ALA A 135 4.27 -3.03 16.94
CA ALA A 135 3.56 -1.75 16.78
C ALA A 135 3.95 -1.01 15.49
N GLU A 136 5.23 -1.08 15.10
CA GLU A 136 5.72 -0.46 13.87
C GLU A 136 5.20 -1.18 12.61
N LEU A 137 5.20 -2.52 12.61
CA LEU A 137 4.64 -3.31 11.52
C LEU A 137 3.13 -3.07 11.36
N GLU A 138 2.40 -2.97 12.46
CA GLU A 138 0.96 -2.66 12.47
C GLU A 138 0.68 -1.23 11.98
N ARG A 139 1.51 -0.26 12.37
CA ARG A 139 1.41 1.12 11.87
C ARG A 139 1.62 1.17 10.35
N LEU A 140 2.60 0.43 9.83
CA LEU A 140 2.86 0.35 8.40
C LEU A 140 1.73 -0.35 7.66
N ASP A 141 1.20 -1.44 8.21
CA ASP A 141 0.04 -2.15 7.64
C ASP A 141 -1.16 -1.20 7.50
N ALA A 142 -1.50 -0.48 8.57
CA ALA A 142 -2.54 0.54 8.57
C ALA A 142 -2.28 1.66 7.54
N ALA A 143 -1.02 2.10 7.39
CA ALA A 143 -0.64 3.11 6.40
C ALA A 143 -0.87 2.63 4.96
N PHE A 144 -0.47 1.39 4.61
CA PHE A 144 -0.71 0.82 3.29
C PHE A 144 -2.20 0.64 3.01
N ILE A 145 -2.97 0.17 3.99
CA ILE A 145 -4.44 0.04 3.86
C ILE A 145 -5.06 1.43 3.62
N GLY A 146 -4.69 2.43 4.42
CA GLY A 146 -5.20 3.80 4.30
C GLY A 146 -4.88 4.45 2.95
N LEU A 147 -3.66 4.26 2.43
CA LEU A 147 -3.26 4.73 1.11
C LEU A 147 -4.01 4.00 -0.01
N CYS A 148 -4.17 2.69 0.09
CA CYS A 148 -4.91 1.88 -0.88
C CYS A 148 -6.39 2.32 -0.95
N VAL A 149 -7.05 2.43 0.20
CA VAL A 149 -8.46 2.87 0.30
C VAL A 149 -8.61 4.30 -0.19
N GLY A 150 -7.72 5.21 0.24
CA GLY A 150 -7.73 6.60 -0.20
C GLY A 150 -7.68 6.73 -1.73
N HIS A 151 -6.82 5.96 -2.38
CA HIS A 151 -6.74 5.95 -3.83
C HIS A 151 -8.01 5.46 -4.52
N VAL A 152 -8.62 4.37 -4.02
CA VAL A 152 -9.87 3.85 -4.57
C VAL A 152 -10.99 4.90 -4.44
N LEU A 153 -11.07 5.58 -3.31
CA LEU A 153 -12.06 6.65 -3.10
C LEU A 153 -11.83 7.85 -4.03
N GLU A 154 -10.58 8.27 -4.22
CA GLU A 154 -10.21 9.33 -5.16
C GLU A 154 -10.58 8.97 -6.61
N GLN A 155 -10.35 7.72 -7.02
CA GLN A 155 -10.76 7.22 -8.34
C GLN A 155 -12.28 7.28 -8.52
N HIS A 156 -13.05 6.79 -7.53
CA HIS A 156 -14.52 6.83 -7.59
C HIS A 156 -15.08 8.25 -7.61
N ALA A 157 -14.49 9.17 -6.85
CA ALA A 157 -14.87 10.58 -6.88
C ALA A 157 -14.63 11.20 -8.27
N SER A 158 -13.51 10.86 -8.90
CA SER A 158 -13.15 11.34 -10.25
C SER A 158 -14.09 10.79 -11.32
N THR A 159 -14.46 9.50 -11.25
CA THR A 159 -15.43 8.88 -12.18
C THR A 159 -16.83 9.46 -12.01
N THR A 160 -17.31 9.59 -10.77
CA THR A 160 -18.65 10.14 -10.49
C THR A 160 -18.76 11.60 -10.91
N GLY A 161 -17.71 12.41 -10.66
CA GLY A 161 -17.66 13.80 -11.12
C GLY A 161 -17.65 13.90 -12.65
N SER A 162 -16.97 12.99 -13.35
CA SER A 162 -16.95 12.91 -14.81
C SER A 162 -18.31 12.50 -15.38
N GLU A 163 -19.01 11.55 -14.76
CA GLU A 163 -20.35 11.11 -15.21
C GLU A 163 -21.40 12.19 -14.98
N ILE A 164 -21.40 12.86 -13.82
CA ILE A 164 -22.29 14.01 -13.55
C ILE A 164 -22.01 15.15 -14.53
N ALA A 165 -20.74 15.45 -14.82
CA ALA A 165 -20.38 16.45 -15.81
C ALA A 165 -20.83 16.06 -17.23
N ALA A 166 -20.71 14.78 -17.61
CA ALA A 166 -21.15 14.28 -18.92
C ALA A 166 -22.68 14.32 -19.08
N ILE A 167 -23.44 14.02 -18.01
CA ILE A 167 -24.90 14.12 -17.99
C ILE A 167 -25.36 15.60 -18.04
N ALA A 168 -24.59 16.51 -17.45
CA ALA A 168 -24.84 17.96 -17.53
C ALA A 168 -24.42 18.58 -18.88
N ALA A 169 -23.65 17.87 -19.72
CA ALA A 169 -23.05 18.38 -20.94
C ALA A 169 -23.87 18.36 -22.26
N PRO A 170 -25.20 18.07 -22.32
CA PRO A 170 -25.94 18.22 -23.58
C PRO A 170 -27.09 19.25 -23.49
N VAL A 171 -26.79 20.54 -23.33
CA VAL A 171 -27.74 21.62 -23.74
C VAL A 171 -27.03 22.85 -24.33
N THR A 172 -25.81 23.18 -23.91
CA THR A 172 -25.18 24.48 -24.29
C THR A 172 -24.45 24.47 -25.63
N ALA A 173 -24.04 23.30 -26.16
CA ALA A 173 -23.32 23.21 -27.44
C ALA A 173 -24.26 23.26 -28.68
N ALA A 174 -25.51 22.82 -28.54
CA ALA A 174 -26.49 22.83 -29.64
C ALA A 174 -27.02 24.24 -29.94
N SER A 175 -27.04 25.14 -28.95
CA SER A 175 -27.63 26.47 -29.11
C SER A 175 -26.73 27.49 -29.83
N ARG A 176 -25.42 27.27 -29.93
CA ARG A 176 -24.51 28.20 -30.66
C ARG A 176 -24.40 27.93 -32.16
N ARG A 177 -24.79 26.74 -32.63
CA ARG A 177 -24.75 26.41 -34.07
C ARG A 177 -25.98 26.89 -34.86
N ALA A 178 -27.09 27.21 -34.19
CA ALA A 178 -28.31 27.70 -34.82
C ALA A 178 -28.28 29.20 -35.17
N ILE A 179 -27.45 30.00 -34.50
CA ILE A 179 -27.43 31.47 -34.70
C ILE A 179 -26.47 31.89 -35.84
N ALA A 180 -25.46 31.07 -36.18
CA ALA A 180 -24.46 31.41 -37.20
C ALA A 180 -24.86 31.07 -38.65
N ARG A 181 -26.05 30.48 -38.88
CA ARG A 181 -26.50 30.03 -40.22
C ARG A 181 -27.69 30.82 -40.78
N SER A 182 -27.96 32.02 -40.26
CA SER A 182 -29.08 32.87 -40.71
C SER A 182 -28.64 34.31 -40.99
N THR A 183 -27.59 34.51 -41.80
CA THR A 183 -27.39 35.77 -42.52
C THR A 183 -26.72 35.49 -43.86
N ALA A 184 -27.52 35.13 -44.86
CA ALA A 184 -27.16 35.23 -46.27
C ALA A 184 -28.38 35.80 -47.01
N PRO A 185 -28.29 36.97 -47.67
CA PRO A 185 -29.24 37.35 -48.69
C PRO A 185 -28.67 36.99 -50.07
N ALA A 186 -29.41 36.18 -50.82
CA ALA A 186 -29.14 35.86 -52.22
C ALA A 186 -30.14 36.60 -53.13
N THR A 187 -29.56 37.38 -54.06
CA THR A 187 -29.89 37.53 -55.50
C THR A 187 -31.21 38.16 -55.99
N ALA A 188 -31.07 39.23 -56.81
CA ALA A 188 -31.63 39.47 -58.16
C ALA A 188 -31.40 40.97 -58.51
N ASN A 189 -31.07 41.48 -59.70
CA ASN A 189 -31.28 41.04 -61.09
C ASN A 189 -30.43 41.93 -62.05
N PRO A 190 -30.09 41.50 -63.28
CA PRO A 190 -29.48 42.32 -64.32
C PRO A 190 -30.47 42.72 -65.44
N ARG A 191 -30.31 43.92 -66.04
CA ARG A 191 -30.60 44.31 -67.46
C ARG A 191 -30.76 45.84 -67.58
N LYS A 192 -30.02 46.50 -68.50
CA LYS A 192 -30.49 46.91 -69.85
C LYS A 192 -29.62 48.04 -70.47
N ALA A 193 -29.20 47.81 -71.73
CA ALA A 193 -28.96 48.76 -72.85
C ALA A 193 -27.83 49.81 -72.71
N ARG A 194 -27.16 50.30 -73.76
CA ARG A 194 -26.95 50.01 -75.20
C ARG A 194 -26.16 51.22 -75.72
N ALA A 195 -25.03 51.04 -76.43
CA ALA A 195 -24.64 51.81 -77.62
C ALA A 195 -23.18 51.50 -78.03
N GLU A 196 -23.07 50.88 -79.20
CA GLU A 196 -21.95 50.83 -80.15
C GLU A 196 -21.50 52.26 -80.60
N PRO A 197 -20.44 52.48 -81.44
CA PRO A 197 -19.90 51.56 -82.47
C PRO A 197 -18.41 51.62 -82.90
N ILE A 198 -18.05 50.65 -83.78
CA ILE A 198 -17.27 50.80 -85.03
C ILE A 198 -15.71 50.63 -85.06
N LEU A 199 -15.29 49.60 -85.85
CA LEU A 199 -14.14 49.45 -86.78
C LEU A 199 -12.70 49.58 -86.19
N ILE A 200 -11.67 48.75 -86.53
CA ILE A 200 -11.14 48.34 -87.84
C ILE A 200 -10.33 47.01 -87.73
N ARG A 201 -10.37 46.28 -88.85
CA ARG A 201 -9.58 45.14 -89.39
C ARG A 201 -8.03 45.15 -89.25
N SER A 202 -7.43 43.94 -89.27
CA SER A 202 -6.27 43.44 -90.08
C SER A 202 -5.55 42.31 -89.31
N THR A 203 -5.46 41.03 -89.73
CA THR A 203 -4.54 40.38 -90.73
C THR A 203 -3.09 40.89 -90.60
N ASP A 204 -2.05 40.11 -90.28
CA ASP A 204 -1.65 38.74 -90.66
C ASP A 204 -1.20 37.87 -89.46
#